data_AF-A0A659MF99-F1
#
_entry.id   AF-A0A659MF99-F1
#
_cell.length_a   1.000
_cell.length_b   1.000
_cell.length_c   1.000
_cell.angle_alpha   90.00
_cell.angle_beta   90.00
_cell.angle_gamma   90.00
#
_symmetry.space_group_name_H-M   'P 1'
#
loop_
_entity.id
_entity.type
_entity.pdbx_description
1 polymer ?
#
loop_
_entity_poly.entity_id
_entity_poly.type
_entity_poly.pdbx_seq_one_letter_code
_entity_poly.pdbx_strand_id
1 'polypeptide(L)'
;MTNPKIQKLGAVGLMLDGDPTQLPDQAFTDVLNVRFNGREITPYLGNQYCAYYTTDSAGNVASNTHWLIQVIMFDAFSANAPLLFFLGVDNGSVNIWQQSLATPEYGKLYVHTDGNYDTGFTANSIWTAYKCQVNNCQIFGALGAAPIGKQYDWTGFDSLTGWGEQTIVDGSGNPTVETRRWTCRKLVQFDNRLLMLSTVEESQGGSDIPYPTRVRWSGFAQENAFPINWDDTALNRAPEDAAAAVIDGYAGWQDLSSNYEVMDAVANGGTLYVYTERETYTMSPSGNDQSPFITKLLYSDLGCLDIGCCVNAHGYNYVFTGSDVVKHDSVSWKSVADERVRDWLSDYVENHKAGMVRLTNFPELSEIWVLIYGEDQQDGDYSKTIAMTYNYVKNTWSRKTLPYINDVTFCPLAPETYPPSWDSVNIAWDDYNVVWDTDDAKTAQGALVGCCNAGGVYYLNYGSTETRSVVTGGVVNMTTQDLQCYVERRGLDFNTGYREMVSEVYLNGKGVNDITLSIAYADNPDSGYAWDSQTFSLVNQRRTTWRAEGESHGYRLEVAGQGSIPVGINFTIRKTGR
;
A
#
# COMPACT_ATOMS: atom_id res chain seq x y z
N MET A 1 -22.45 -33.77 28.38
CA MET A 1 -21.69 -33.40 27.17
C MET A 1 -22.04 -31.96 26.87
N THR A 2 -21.20 -31.04 27.31
CA THR A 2 -21.19 -29.68 26.78
C THR A 2 -20.49 -29.77 25.43
N ASN A 3 -21.22 -29.48 24.35
CA ASN A 3 -20.60 -29.30 23.04
C ASN A 3 -20.27 -27.82 22.95
N PRO A 4 -19.00 -27.39 23.12
CA PRO A 4 -18.64 -26.01 22.88
C PRO A 4 -18.98 -25.68 21.42
N LYS A 5 -19.75 -24.60 21.24
CA LYS A 5 -20.21 -24.15 19.92
C LYS A 5 -19.66 -22.77 19.66
N ILE A 6 -18.84 -22.64 18.62
CA ILE A 6 -18.39 -21.35 18.15
C ILE A 6 -19.38 -20.90 17.08
N GLN A 7 -20.25 -19.93 17.40
CA GLN A 7 -21.40 -19.57 16.55
C GLN A 7 -21.18 -18.37 15.63
N LYS A 8 -19.99 -17.73 15.64
CA LYS A 8 -19.67 -16.58 14.79
C LYS A 8 -18.16 -16.45 14.58
N LEU A 9 -17.60 -17.30 13.74
CA LEU A 9 -16.15 -17.35 13.52
C LEU A 9 -15.57 -16.00 13.05
N GLY A 10 -16.31 -15.13 12.35
CA GLY A 10 -15.78 -13.87 11.81
C GLY A 10 -16.10 -12.59 12.56
N ALA A 11 -16.49 -12.63 13.84
CA ALA A 11 -16.96 -11.44 14.56
C ALA A 11 -15.84 -10.50 15.03
N VAL A 12 -14.67 -11.05 15.35
CA VAL A 12 -13.55 -10.29 15.94
C VAL A 12 -12.38 -10.16 14.97
N GLY A 13 -12.19 -11.16 14.11
CA GLY A 13 -11.09 -11.19 13.13
C GLY A 13 -9.78 -11.66 13.75
N LEU A 14 -8.66 -11.18 13.20
CA LEU A 14 -7.31 -11.51 13.67
C LEU A 14 -6.94 -10.77 14.97
N MET A 15 -6.42 -11.52 15.95
CA MET A 15 -5.82 -11.06 17.20
C MET A 15 -4.54 -11.86 17.48
N LEU A 16 -3.41 -11.19 17.30
CA LEU A 16 -2.04 -11.66 17.58
C LEU A 16 -1.52 -11.19 18.95
N ASP A 17 -1.97 -10.03 19.42
CA ASP A 17 -1.55 -9.35 20.67
C ASP A 17 -2.30 -9.89 21.91
N GLY A 18 -2.32 -11.22 22.07
CA GLY A 18 -3.00 -11.83 23.21
C GLY A 18 -2.64 -13.29 23.37
N ASP A 19 -2.61 -13.75 24.63
CA ASP A 19 -2.42 -15.17 24.92
C ASP A 19 -3.54 -15.97 24.23
N PRO A 20 -3.20 -16.97 23.39
CA PRO A 20 -4.18 -17.85 22.77
C PRO A 20 -5.23 -18.38 23.75
N THR A 21 -4.90 -18.64 25.01
CA THR A 21 -5.86 -19.14 26.01
C THR A 21 -6.90 -18.11 26.45
N GLN A 22 -6.60 -16.81 26.31
CA GLN A 22 -7.46 -15.72 26.79
C GLN A 22 -8.29 -15.06 25.68
N LEU A 23 -8.04 -15.42 24.42
CA LEU A 23 -8.80 -14.85 23.30
C LEU A 23 -10.26 -15.32 23.31
N PRO A 24 -11.20 -14.42 22.93
CA PRO A 24 -12.59 -14.82 22.70
C PRO A 24 -12.68 -15.98 21.69
N ASP A 25 -13.63 -16.89 21.86
CA ASP A 25 -13.85 -18.03 20.95
C ASP A 25 -14.04 -17.65 19.47
N GLN A 26 -14.37 -16.38 19.20
CA GLN A 26 -14.65 -15.83 17.86
C GLN A 26 -13.46 -15.04 17.26
N ALA A 27 -12.35 -14.95 17.98
CA ALA A 27 -11.11 -14.33 17.52
C ALA A 27 -10.14 -15.39 17.00
N PHE A 28 -9.27 -15.00 16.07
CA PHE A 28 -8.28 -15.91 15.49
C PHE A 28 -6.87 -15.53 15.91
N THR A 29 -6.06 -16.55 16.21
CA THR A 29 -4.64 -16.41 16.53
C THR A 29 -3.78 -16.32 15.28
N ASP A 30 -4.26 -16.79 14.13
CA ASP A 30 -3.62 -16.53 12.85
C ASP A 30 -4.60 -16.67 11.67
N VAL A 31 -4.39 -15.92 10.60
CA VAL A 31 -5.24 -15.92 9.41
C VAL A 31 -4.38 -15.65 8.16
N LEU A 32 -4.78 -16.17 7.01
CA LEU A 32 -4.12 -15.88 5.73
C LEU A 32 -5.14 -15.85 4.60
N ASN A 33 -5.07 -14.80 3.78
CA ASN A 33 -5.88 -14.61 2.58
C ASN A 33 -7.39 -14.81 2.83
N VAL A 34 -7.90 -14.32 3.96
CA VAL A 34 -9.34 -14.37 4.30
C VAL A 34 -9.88 -13.04 4.82
N ARG A 35 -11.10 -12.68 4.42
CA ARG A 35 -11.87 -11.52 4.92
C ARG A 35 -12.96 -11.95 5.88
N PHE A 36 -13.20 -11.10 6.87
CA PHE A 36 -14.24 -11.30 7.86
C PHE A 36 -15.48 -10.47 7.53
N ASN A 37 -16.63 -11.13 7.38
CA ASN A 37 -17.93 -10.49 7.09
C ASN A 37 -18.89 -10.58 8.30
N GLY A 38 -18.39 -10.84 9.51
CA GLY A 38 -19.17 -11.00 10.75
C GLY A 38 -20.00 -12.28 10.81
N ARG A 39 -20.57 -12.71 9.69
CA ARG A 39 -21.32 -13.97 9.53
C ARG A 39 -20.59 -15.00 8.69
N GLU A 40 -19.63 -14.61 7.86
CA GLU A 40 -18.93 -15.51 6.95
C GLU A 40 -17.47 -15.13 6.86
N ILE A 41 -16.63 -16.11 6.52
CA ILE A 41 -15.21 -15.95 6.24
C ILE A 41 -15.03 -16.25 4.76
N THR A 42 -14.74 -15.20 4.00
CA THR A 42 -14.61 -15.28 2.54
C THR A 42 -13.13 -15.17 2.17
N PRO A 43 -12.58 -16.07 1.35
CA PRO A 43 -11.26 -15.89 0.75
C PRO A 43 -11.07 -14.51 0.13
N TYR A 44 -9.83 -14.03 0.15
CA TYR A 44 -9.41 -12.97 -0.76
C TYR A 44 -9.53 -13.44 -2.20
N LEU A 45 -9.57 -12.49 -3.13
CA LEU A 45 -9.17 -12.84 -4.49
C LEU A 45 -7.65 -12.95 -4.53
N GLY A 46 -7.21 -13.75 -5.48
CA GLY A 46 -5.83 -14.05 -5.77
C GLY A 46 -5.00 -12.86 -6.20
N ASN A 47 -3.79 -13.14 -6.65
CA ASN A 47 -2.95 -12.19 -7.34
C ASN A 47 -2.41 -12.84 -8.62
N GLN A 48 -2.31 -12.06 -9.69
CA GLN A 48 -1.89 -12.58 -10.99
C GLN A 48 -1.08 -11.55 -11.76
N TYR A 49 -0.13 -12.05 -12.55
CA TYR A 49 0.62 -11.23 -13.49
C TYR A 49 -0.31 -10.66 -14.57
N CYS A 50 -0.21 -9.36 -14.83
CA CYS A 50 -0.95 -8.70 -15.89
C CYS A 50 -0.02 -8.36 -17.05
N ALA A 51 -0.06 -9.18 -18.10
CA ALA A 51 0.77 -8.98 -19.28
C ALA A 51 0.49 -7.64 -19.96
N TYR A 52 -0.77 -7.16 -19.97
CA TYR A 52 -1.18 -5.92 -20.65
C TYR A 52 -0.32 -4.72 -20.25
N TYR A 53 -0.03 -4.56 -18.96
CA TYR A 53 0.76 -3.42 -18.45
C TYR A 53 2.25 -3.48 -18.77
N THR A 54 2.66 -4.49 -19.53
CA THR A 54 4.04 -4.76 -19.92
C THR A 54 4.15 -5.10 -21.42
N THR A 55 3.07 -4.94 -22.19
CA THR A 55 3.03 -5.29 -23.61
C THR A 55 3.27 -4.05 -24.47
N ASP A 56 4.27 -4.11 -25.34
CA ASP A 56 4.54 -3.07 -26.33
C ASP A 56 3.57 -3.14 -27.53
N SER A 57 3.64 -2.13 -28.40
CA SER A 57 2.77 -2.05 -29.60
C SER A 57 2.98 -3.17 -30.62
N ALA A 58 4.09 -3.91 -30.52
CA ALA A 58 4.40 -5.07 -31.35
C ALA A 58 3.97 -6.40 -30.70
N GLY A 59 3.40 -6.36 -29.50
CA GLY A 59 2.96 -7.54 -28.75
C GLY A 59 4.07 -8.21 -27.93
N ASN A 60 5.26 -7.61 -27.82
CA ASN A 60 6.32 -8.14 -26.97
C ASN A 60 6.07 -7.76 -25.52
N VAL A 61 6.31 -8.70 -24.61
CA VAL A 61 6.15 -8.50 -23.18
C VAL A 61 7.52 -8.18 -22.55
N ALA A 62 7.62 -7.08 -21.82
CA ALA A 62 8.83 -6.66 -21.13
C ALA A 62 8.67 -6.76 -19.59
N SER A 63 9.53 -7.54 -18.94
CA SER A 63 9.47 -7.80 -17.49
C SER A 63 10.47 -6.95 -16.71
N ASN A 64 10.40 -5.62 -16.82
CA ASN A 64 11.30 -4.72 -16.09
C ASN A 64 10.88 -4.57 -14.63
N THR A 65 11.87 -4.36 -13.76
CA THR A 65 11.66 -4.04 -12.34
C THR A 65 11.17 -2.61 -12.20
N HIS A 66 10.01 -2.44 -11.57
CA HIS A 66 9.41 -1.13 -11.29
C HIS A 66 9.31 -0.90 -9.77
N TRP A 67 9.60 0.33 -9.34
CA TRP A 67 9.66 0.78 -7.95
C TRP A 67 8.49 1.66 -7.56
N LEU A 68 8.04 2.54 -8.46
CA LEU A 68 6.84 3.35 -8.27
C LEU A 68 5.87 3.15 -9.43
N ILE A 69 4.58 3.29 -9.12
CA ILE A 69 3.51 3.18 -10.11
C ILE A 69 2.44 4.25 -9.82
N GLN A 70 2.02 4.99 -10.84
CA GLN A 70 0.98 6.02 -10.69
C GLN A 70 0.12 6.15 -11.95
N VAL A 71 -1.18 6.26 -11.76
CA VAL A 71 -2.15 6.50 -12.84
C VAL A 71 -2.43 7.99 -12.98
N ILE A 72 -2.60 8.45 -14.23
CA ILE A 72 -3.17 9.75 -14.56
C ILE A 72 -4.38 9.57 -15.49
N MET A 73 -5.27 10.57 -15.52
CA MET A 73 -6.52 10.50 -16.28
C MET A 73 -6.31 10.50 -17.80
N PHE A 74 -5.46 11.39 -18.30
CA PHE A 74 -5.04 11.50 -19.71
C PHE A 74 -4.05 12.67 -19.84
N ASP A 75 -3.33 12.73 -20.95
CA ASP A 75 -2.52 13.88 -21.39
C ASP A 75 -2.82 14.29 -22.85
N ALA A 76 -2.14 15.31 -23.38
CA ALA A 76 -2.36 15.79 -24.76
C ALA A 76 -2.07 14.75 -25.85
N PHE A 77 -1.25 13.74 -25.57
CA PHE A 77 -0.76 12.75 -26.52
C PHE A 77 -1.43 11.37 -26.36
N SER A 78 -2.21 11.19 -25.29
CA SER A 78 -2.87 9.94 -24.91
C SER A 78 -4.18 9.66 -25.64
N ALA A 79 -4.63 10.57 -26.52
CA ALA A 79 -5.93 10.48 -27.18
C ALA A 79 -7.12 10.27 -26.22
N ASN A 80 -7.09 10.94 -25.05
CA ASN A 80 -8.06 10.82 -23.95
C ASN A 80 -8.07 9.45 -23.25
N ALA A 81 -7.02 8.65 -23.40
CA ALA A 81 -6.84 7.42 -22.65
C ALA A 81 -6.12 7.69 -21.32
N PRO A 82 -6.51 7.02 -20.22
CA PRO A 82 -5.71 7.01 -19.00
C PRO A 82 -4.33 6.41 -19.26
N LEU A 83 -3.33 6.97 -18.58
CA LEU A 83 -1.96 6.53 -18.66
C LEU A 83 -1.49 6.03 -17.30
N LEU A 84 -0.66 5.00 -17.34
CA LEU A 84 0.01 4.42 -16.19
C LEU A 84 1.51 4.67 -16.36
N PHE A 85 2.11 5.37 -15.40
CA PHE A 85 3.54 5.62 -15.37
C PHE A 85 4.23 4.75 -14.34
N PHE A 86 5.47 4.38 -14.68
CA PHE A 86 6.32 3.59 -13.82
C PHE A 86 7.69 4.24 -13.69
N LEU A 87 8.22 4.27 -12.47
CA LEU A 87 9.63 4.51 -12.21
C LEU A 87 10.29 3.15 -11.95
N GLY A 88 11.40 2.87 -12.59
CA GLY A 88 12.06 1.56 -12.54
C GLY A 88 13.53 1.61 -12.90
N VAL A 89 14.19 0.46 -12.87
CA VAL A 89 15.62 0.36 -13.17
C VAL A 89 15.81 -0.49 -14.42
N ASP A 90 16.61 0.01 -15.35
CA ASP A 90 17.10 -0.77 -16.48
C ASP A 90 18.60 -0.55 -16.66
N ASN A 91 19.35 -1.64 -16.74
CA ASN A 91 20.82 -1.65 -16.83
C ASN A 91 21.52 -0.73 -15.81
N GLY A 92 20.99 -0.65 -14.59
CA GLY A 92 21.55 0.15 -13.49
C GLY A 92 21.19 1.64 -13.52
N SER A 93 20.47 2.11 -14.54
CA SER A 93 19.96 3.48 -14.62
C SER A 93 18.47 3.53 -14.28
N VAL A 94 18.03 4.61 -13.64
CA VAL A 94 16.62 4.81 -13.30
C VAL A 94 15.94 5.50 -14.48
N ASN A 95 14.90 4.86 -15.03
CA ASN A 95 14.15 5.37 -16.19
C ASN A 95 12.66 5.50 -15.86
N ILE A 96 11.89 6.09 -16.77
CA ILE A 96 10.43 6.15 -16.71
C ILE A 96 9.83 5.37 -17.87
N TRP A 97 8.77 4.62 -17.57
CA TRP A 97 7.95 3.93 -18.55
C TRP A 97 6.52 4.42 -18.51
N GLN A 98 5.83 4.30 -19.64
CA GLN A 98 4.43 4.61 -19.80
C GLN A 98 3.71 3.39 -20.38
N GLN A 99 2.44 3.24 -19.97
CA GLN A 99 1.47 2.34 -20.56
C GLN A 99 0.15 3.08 -20.79
N SER A 100 -0.41 2.97 -21.99
CA SER A 100 -1.79 3.41 -22.27
C SER A 100 -2.79 2.38 -21.74
N LEU A 101 -3.90 2.85 -21.17
CA LEU A 101 -5.04 2.01 -20.77
C LEU A 101 -6.07 1.81 -21.90
N ALA A 102 -5.79 2.29 -23.11
CA ALA A 102 -6.61 2.02 -24.29
C ALA A 102 -5.92 1.06 -25.27
N THR A 103 -4.60 1.16 -25.38
CA THR A 103 -3.78 0.39 -26.32
C THR A 103 -2.55 -0.19 -25.62
N PRO A 104 -2.09 -1.40 -25.97
CA PRO A 104 -0.86 -1.98 -25.42
C PRO A 104 0.35 -1.24 -25.99
N GLU A 105 0.68 -0.09 -25.41
CA GLU A 105 1.79 0.78 -25.81
C GLU A 105 2.77 0.95 -24.65
N TYR A 106 3.29 -0.17 -24.13
CA TYR A 106 4.37 -0.13 -23.15
C TYR A 106 5.65 0.43 -23.79
N GLY A 107 6.22 1.49 -23.21
CA GLY A 107 7.45 2.08 -23.72
C GLY A 107 8.17 2.95 -22.70
N LYS A 108 9.48 3.15 -22.92
CA LYS A 108 10.27 4.13 -22.16
C LYS A 108 9.94 5.54 -22.63
N LEU A 109 9.91 6.47 -21.69
CA LEU A 109 9.74 7.89 -21.96
C LEU A 109 11.04 8.66 -21.76
N TYR A 110 11.22 9.69 -22.57
CA TYR A 110 12.28 10.68 -22.39
C TYR A 110 12.06 11.45 -21.08
N VAL A 111 13.15 11.75 -20.39
CA VAL A 111 13.19 12.49 -19.11
C VAL A 111 13.78 13.89 -19.27
N HIS A 112 14.37 14.18 -20.44
CA HIS A 112 14.82 15.50 -20.80
C HIS A 112 14.48 15.76 -22.28
N THR A 113 14.25 17.02 -22.61
CA THR A 113 14.02 17.48 -24.00
C THR A 113 15.16 17.15 -24.97
N ASP A 114 16.33 16.71 -24.48
CA ASP A 114 17.49 16.27 -25.27
C ASP A 114 17.40 14.81 -25.78
N GLY A 115 16.33 14.09 -25.45
CA GLY A 115 16.14 12.69 -25.83
C GLY A 115 16.86 11.68 -24.92
N ASN A 116 17.27 12.10 -23.71
CA ASN A 116 17.79 11.21 -22.69
C ASN A 116 16.66 10.51 -21.91
N TYR A 117 16.89 9.25 -21.53
CA TYR A 117 15.97 8.42 -20.71
C TYR A 117 16.36 8.37 -19.24
N ASP A 118 17.57 8.81 -18.90
CA ASP A 118 18.07 8.81 -17.53
C ASP A 118 17.40 9.93 -16.71
N THR A 119 16.90 9.56 -15.54
CA THR A 119 16.27 10.48 -14.58
C THR A 119 17.28 11.24 -13.73
N GLY A 120 18.54 10.81 -13.70
CA GLY A 120 19.54 11.31 -12.75
C GLY A 120 19.33 10.80 -11.32
N PHE A 121 18.32 9.96 -11.07
CA PHE A 121 18.14 9.29 -9.79
C PHE A 121 19.12 8.13 -9.63
N THR A 122 19.63 7.96 -8.42
CA THR A 122 20.53 6.85 -8.11
C THR A 122 19.70 5.60 -7.83
N ALA A 123 20.04 4.47 -8.47
CA ALA A 123 19.36 3.19 -8.21
C ALA A 123 19.48 2.75 -6.74
N ASN A 124 20.54 3.16 -6.05
CA ASN A 124 20.78 2.92 -4.61
C ASN A 124 20.01 3.89 -3.68
N SER A 125 19.04 4.66 -4.16
CA SER A 125 18.17 5.46 -3.29
C SER A 125 16.70 5.40 -3.70
N ILE A 126 16.36 4.61 -4.73
CA ILE A 126 15.02 4.60 -5.34
C ILE A 126 13.93 4.08 -4.40
N TRP A 127 14.27 3.35 -3.33
CA TRP A 127 13.30 2.95 -2.30
C TRP A 127 12.74 4.15 -1.52
N THR A 128 13.47 5.27 -1.48
CA THR A 128 13.00 6.55 -0.93
C THR A 128 12.23 7.41 -1.95
N ALA A 129 11.94 6.86 -3.12
CA ALA A 129 11.21 7.60 -4.14
C ALA A 129 9.74 7.80 -3.75
N TYR A 130 9.21 8.96 -4.12
CA TYR A 130 7.83 9.37 -3.91
C TYR A 130 7.15 9.75 -5.23
N LYS A 131 5.81 9.74 -5.20
CA LYS A 131 4.94 10.13 -6.32
C LYS A 131 3.99 11.22 -5.88
N CYS A 132 3.73 12.18 -6.76
CA CYS A 132 2.77 13.27 -6.57
C CYS A 132 2.09 13.59 -7.90
N GLN A 133 0.92 14.20 -7.84
CA GLN A 133 0.19 14.68 -9.01
C GLN A 133 -0.47 16.01 -8.68
N VAL A 134 -0.44 16.96 -9.63
CA VAL A 134 -1.18 18.23 -9.57
C VAL A 134 -1.74 18.53 -10.95
N ASN A 135 -3.01 18.91 -11.05
CA ASN A 135 -3.67 19.31 -12.31
C ASN A 135 -3.31 18.41 -13.52
N ASN A 136 -3.55 17.11 -13.41
CA ASN A 136 -3.21 16.09 -14.43
C ASN A 136 -1.72 15.91 -14.76
N CYS A 137 -0.82 16.63 -14.11
CA CYS A 137 0.62 16.53 -14.30
C CYS A 137 1.22 15.57 -13.27
N GLN A 138 2.00 14.59 -13.75
CA GLN A 138 2.63 13.56 -12.92
C GLN A 138 4.01 14.00 -12.44
N ILE A 139 4.35 13.71 -11.18
CA ILE A 139 5.67 14.00 -10.61
C ILE A 139 6.24 12.73 -9.95
N PHE A 140 7.52 12.47 -10.22
CA PHE A 140 8.33 11.53 -9.47
C PHE A 140 9.51 12.25 -8.83
N GLY A 141 9.86 11.85 -7.62
CA GLY A 141 11.05 12.36 -6.95
C GLY A 141 11.72 11.28 -6.12
N ALA A 142 12.98 11.50 -5.78
CA ALA A 142 13.77 10.65 -4.90
C ALA A 142 14.57 11.51 -3.93
N LEU A 143 14.88 10.98 -2.76
CA LEU A 143 15.68 11.70 -1.77
C LEU A 143 17.06 12.04 -2.33
N GLY A 144 17.48 13.29 -2.16
CA GLY A 144 18.78 13.78 -2.62
C GLY A 144 18.85 14.13 -4.12
N ALA A 145 17.73 14.09 -4.84
CA ALA A 145 17.63 14.56 -6.22
C ALA A 145 16.48 15.56 -6.40
N ALA A 146 16.57 16.40 -7.42
CA ALA A 146 15.45 17.27 -7.80
C ALA A 146 14.33 16.42 -8.43
N PRO A 147 13.05 16.67 -8.11
CA PRO A 147 11.95 15.96 -8.74
C PRO A 147 11.88 16.25 -10.24
N ILE A 148 11.27 15.33 -10.96
CA ILE A 148 10.96 15.44 -12.39
C ILE A 148 9.47 15.27 -12.58
N GLY A 149 8.93 15.91 -13.61
CA GLY A 149 7.50 15.86 -13.88
C GLY A 149 7.17 15.86 -15.35
N LYS A 150 5.97 15.40 -15.67
CA LYS A 150 5.40 15.46 -17.01
C LYS A 150 4.17 16.37 -16.98
N GLN A 151 4.25 17.50 -17.67
CA GLN A 151 3.09 18.34 -17.93
C GLN A 151 2.21 17.74 -19.01
N TYR A 152 0.98 18.25 -19.13
CA TYR A 152 -0.01 17.74 -20.07
C TYR A 152 0.43 17.81 -21.53
N ASP A 153 1.12 18.88 -21.92
CA ASP A 153 1.58 19.17 -23.29
C ASP A 153 3.05 18.80 -23.54
N TRP A 154 3.71 18.19 -22.55
CA TRP A 154 5.10 17.73 -22.66
C TRP A 154 5.16 16.32 -23.27
N THR A 155 6.10 16.13 -24.19
CA THR A 155 6.33 14.83 -24.84
C THR A 155 6.98 13.80 -23.92
N GLY A 156 7.66 14.26 -22.87
CA GLY A 156 8.35 13.44 -21.87
C GLY A 156 8.33 14.10 -20.50
N PHE A 157 9.01 13.48 -19.55
CA PHE A 157 9.32 14.12 -18.27
C PHE A 157 10.41 15.18 -18.50
N ASP A 158 10.45 16.20 -17.63
CA ASP A 158 11.55 17.15 -17.50
C ASP A 158 11.58 17.70 -16.06
N SER A 159 12.58 18.52 -15.76
CA SER A 159 12.65 19.34 -14.56
C SER A 159 11.41 20.21 -14.38
N LEU A 160 10.97 20.39 -13.13
CA LEU A 160 9.82 21.24 -12.84
C LEU A 160 10.14 22.70 -13.18
N THR A 161 9.19 23.40 -13.80
CA THR A 161 9.33 24.82 -14.14
C THR A 161 9.59 25.65 -12.90
N GLY A 162 10.60 26.52 -12.95
CA GLY A 162 10.99 27.40 -11.84
C GLY A 162 11.61 26.70 -10.63
N TRP A 163 11.90 25.39 -10.71
CA TRP A 163 12.47 24.65 -9.59
C TRP A 163 13.84 25.19 -9.19
N GLY A 164 14.00 25.55 -7.92
CA GLY A 164 15.27 26.09 -7.42
C GLY A 164 15.54 27.54 -7.79
N GLU A 165 14.61 28.25 -8.43
CA GLU A 165 14.79 29.67 -8.72
C GLU A 165 14.78 30.50 -7.43
N GLN A 166 15.80 31.34 -7.28
CA GLN A 166 15.86 32.32 -6.20
C GLN A 166 16.36 33.67 -6.73
N THR A 167 15.69 34.75 -6.32
CA THR A 167 16.18 36.10 -6.59
C THR A 167 17.33 36.41 -5.63
N ILE A 168 18.45 36.81 -6.19
CA ILE A 168 19.64 37.25 -5.48
C ILE A 168 19.85 38.72 -5.77
N VAL A 169 20.10 39.50 -4.74
CA VAL A 169 20.45 40.92 -4.89
C VAL A 169 21.96 41.03 -4.79
N ASP A 170 22.60 41.56 -5.85
CA ASP A 170 24.04 41.80 -5.85
C ASP A 170 24.44 42.89 -4.84
N GLY A 171 25.75 43.07 -4.61
CA GLY A 171 26.27 44.13 -3.74
C GLY A 171 25.97 45.57 -4.22
N SER A 172 25.41 45.73 -5.43
CA SER A 172 24.98 46.99 -6.03
C SER A 172 23.46 47.20 -5.96
N GLY A 173 22.70 46.26 -5.39
CA GLY A 173 21.25 46.34 -5.25
C GLY A 173 20.46 45.84 -6.46
N ASN A 174 21.08 45.19 -7.44
CA ASN A 174 20.38 44.66 -8.62
C ASN A 174 19.93 43.21 -8.38
N PRO A 175 18.64 42.90 -8.60
CA PRO A 175 18.13 41.53 -8.50
C PRO A 175 18.46 40.73 -9.77
N THR A 176 19.02 39.53 -9.60
CA THR A 176 19.18 38.50 -10.64
C THR A 176 18.48 37.21 -10.19
N VAL A 177 17.89 36.47 -11.11
CA VAL A 177 17.32 35.15 -10.81
C VAL A 177 18.39 34.11 -11.12
N GLU A 178 18.74 33.31 -10.13
CA GLU A 178 19.66 32.18 -10.28
C GLU A 178 18.96 30.88 -9.90
N THR A 179 19.24 29.82 -10.63
CA THR A 179 18.78 28.47 -10.32
C THR A 179 19.77 27.81 -9.36
N ARG A 180 19.27 27.32 -8.23
CA ARG A 180 20.03 26.65 -7.19
C ARG A 180 19.61 25.20 -7.03
N ARG A 181 20.52 24.38 -6.48
CA ARG A 181 20.25 22.96 -6.22
C ARG A 181 19.34 22.82 -5.00
N TRP A 182 18.07 22.50 -5.26
CA TRP A 182 17.08 22.19 -4.24
C TRP A 182 16.63 20.74 -4.34
N THR A 183 16.54 20.07 -3.20
CA THR A 183 15.97 18.72 -3.07
C THR A 183 15.00 18.70 -1.91
N CYS A 184 14.10 17.72 -1.88
CA CYS A 184 13.18 17.54 -0.77
C CYS A 184 12.94 16.06 -0.49
N ARG A 185 12.49 15.75 0.71
CA ARG A 185 12.13 14.38 1.09
C ARG A 185 10.86 13.90 0.38
N LYS A 186 9.84 14.75 0.32
CA LYS A 186 8.57 14.44 -0.34
C LYS A 186 7.91 15.70 -0.88
N LEU A 187 7.26 15.57 -2.03
CA LEU A 187 6.37 16.58 -2.57
C LEU A 187 4.91 16.14 -2.39
N VAL A 188 4.05 17.07 -1.97
CA VAL A 188 2.61 16.86 -1.83
C VAL A 188 1.83 17.98 -2.49
N GLN A 189 0.66 17.65 -3.03
CA GLN A 189 -0.28 18.64 -3.53
C GLN A 189 -1.20 19.09 -2.39
N PHE A 190 -1.44 20.39 -2.29
CA PHE A 190 -2.45 20.96 -1.40
C PHE A 190 -2.90 22.33 -1.90
N ASP A 191 -4.20 22.61 -1.85
CA ASP A 191 -4.79 23.91 -2.22
C ASP A 191 -4.34 24.44 -3.60
N ASN A 192 -4.32 23.57 -4.61
CA ASN A 192 -3.84 23.86 -5.97
C ASN A 192 -2.37 24.34 -6.03
N ARG A 193 -1.53 23.90 -5.07
CA ARG A 193 -0.11 24.19 -4.99
C ARG A 193 0.68 22.91 -4.74
N LEU A 194 1.98 22.98 -4.97
CA LEU A 194 2.93 21.94 -4.60
C LEU A 194 3.69 22.37 -3.36
N LEU A 195 3.84 21.45 -2.41
CA LEU A 195 4.51 21.67 -1.15
C LEU A 195 5.66 20.69 -1.00
N MET A 196 6.82 21.22 -0.67
CA MET A 196 8.03 20.48 -0.37
C MET A 196 8.13 20.26 1.14
N LEU A 197 8.36 19.01 1.54
CA LEU A 197 8.57 18.60 2.92
C LEU A 197 10.05 18.27 3.14
N SER A 198 10.64 18.76 4.23
CA SER A 198 12.05 18.54 4.59
C SER A 198 12.99 18.87 3.42
N THR A 199 13.32 20.15 3.28
CA THR A 199 14.08 20.64 2.12
C THR A 199 15.58 20.65 2.39
N VAL A 200 16.37 20.45 1.34
CA VAL A 200 17.81 20.76 1.32
C VAL A 200 18.02 21.78 0.22
N GLU A 201 18.47 22.96 0.60
CA GLU A 201 18.58 24.12 -0.31
C GLU A 201 20.03 24.61 -0.36
N GLU A 202 20.55 24.82 -1.57
CA GLU A 202 21.87 25.39 -1.77
C GLU A 202 21.93 26.89 -1.37
N SER A 203 22.91 27.19 -0.52
CA SER A 203 23.24 28.56 -0.11
C SER A 203 23.97 29.34 -1.21
N GLN A 204 24.03 30.67 -1.07
CA GLN A 204 24.80 31.53 -1.99
C GLN A 204 26.29 31.15 -2.06
N GLY A 205 26.82 30.48 -1.02
CA GLY A 205 28.19 29.96 -1.00
C GLY A 205 28.38 28.60 -1.68
N GLY A 206 27.35 28.07 -2.35
CA GLY A 206 27.39 26.76 -3.04
C GLY A 206 27.38 25.55 -2.10
N SER A 207 27.01 25.74 -0.83
CA SER A 207 26.89 24.67 0.16
C SER A 207 25.42 24.30 0.39
N ASP A 208 25.11 23.01 0.39
CA ASP A 208 23.76 22.47 0.61
C ASP A 208 23.40 22.54 2.10
N ILE A 209 22.30 23.23 2.44
CA ILE A 209 21.84 23.41 3.83
C ILE A 209 20.55 22.62 4.05
N PRO A 210 20.52 21.67 5.01
CA PRO A 210 19.32 20.91 5.34
C PRO A 210 18.38 21.71 6.26
N TYR A 211 17.09 21.71 5.92
CA TYR A 211 15.99 22.30 6.69
C TYR A 211 14.92 21.23 6.98
N PRO A 212 15.15 20.35 7.98
CA PRO A 212 14.30 19.18 8.23
C PRO A 212 12.88 19.52 8.69
N THR A 213 12.67 20.70 9.27
CA THR A 213 11.37 21.17 9.76
C THR A 213 10.64 22.09 8.79
N ARG A 214 11.22 22.32 7.60
CA ARG A 214 10.69 23.26 6.61
C ARG A 214 9.58 22.64 5.79
N VAL A 215 8.51 23.41 5.63
CA VAL A 215 7.50 23.22 4.60
C VAL A 215 7.57 24.43 3.67
N ARG A 216 7.94 24.18 2.40
CA ARG A 216 7.98 25.21 1.34
C ARG A 216 6.82 24.98 0.39
N TRP A 217 6.21 26.02 -0.13
CA TRP A 217 5.11 25.93 -1.09
C TRP A 217 5.39 26.78 -2.33
N SER A 218 4.88 26.30 -3.46
CA SER A 218 4.85 27.03 -4.73
C SER A 218 3.74 28.10 -4.74
N GLY A 219 3.74 28.90 -5.79
CA GLY A 219 2.53 29.56 -6.28
C GLY A 219 1.46 28.54 -6.72
N PHE A 220 0.30 29.03 -7.14
CA PHE A 220 -0.77 28.23 -7.71
C PHE A 220 -0.31 27.54 -9.01
N ALA A 221 -0.71 26.29 -9.16
CA ALA A 221 -0.61 25.58 -10.43
C ALA A 221 -1.70 26.08 -11.37
N GLN A 222 -1.35 26.29 -12.64
CA GLN A 222 -2.32 26.56 -13.69
C GLN A 222 -2.97 25.24 -14.16
N GLU A 223 -4.04 25.35 -14.94
CA GLU A 223 -4.69 24.18 -15.53
C GLU A 223 -3.68 23.42 -16.40
N ASN A 224 -3.55 22.11 -16.18
CA ASN A 224 -2.71 21.22 -16.98
C ASN A 224 -1.21 21.60 -17.01
N ALA A 225 -0.74 22.41 -16.05
CA ALA A 225 0.65 22.86 -15.97
C ALA A 225 1.18 22.84 -14.52
N PHE A 226 2.50 22.79 -14.37
CA PHE A 226 3.14 22.94 -13.06
C PHE A 226 3.12 24.40 -12.58
N PRO A 227 3.21 24.65 -11.26
CA PRO A 227 3.50 25.98 -10.75
C PRO A 227 4.80 26.52 -11.33
N ILE A 228 4.76 27.78 -11.80
CA ILE A 228 5.93 28.47 -12.35
C ILE A 228 6.75 29.12 -11.22
N ASN A 229 6.08 29.61 -10.18
CA ASN A 229 6.74 30.36 -9.11
C ASN A 229 7.09 29.49 -7.90
N TRP A 230 8.38 29.48 -7.55
CA TRP A 230 8.93 28.85 -6.34
C TRP A 230 9.74 29.83 -5.46
N ASP A 231 9.94 31.05 -5.95
CA ASP A 231 10.80 32.05 -5.34
C ASP A 231 10.02 32.90 -4.34
N ASP A 232 10.43 32.82 -3.06
CA ASP A 232 9.84 33.54 -1.94
C ASP A 232 10.09 35.05 -1.99
N THR A 233 10.99 35.50 -2.87
CA THR A 233 11.36 36.91 -3.06
C THR A 233 10.93 37.46 -4.42
N ALA A 234 10.12 36.72 -5.19
CA ALA A 234 9.70 37.11 -6.54
C ALA A 234 9.02 38.50 -6.60
N LEU A 235 8.32 38.92 -5.54
CA LEU A 235 7.69 40.25 -5.45
C LEU A 235 8.73 41.40 -5.44
N ASN A 236 9.94 41.12 -4.99
CA ASN A 236 11.01 42.12 -4.87
C ASN A 236 11.81 42.30 -6.17
N ARG A 237 11.46 41.59 -7.25
CA ARG A 237 12.12 41.72 -8.56
C ARG A 237 11.82 43.10 -9.16
N ALA A 238 12.87 43.79 -9.61
CA ALA A 238 12.80 45.09 -10.27
C ALA A 238 13.42 44.99 -11.69
N PRO A 239 12.80 45.55 -12.75
CA PRO A 239 11.54 46.31 -12.78
C PRO A 239 10.30 45.46 -12.43
N GLU A 240 9.21 46.11 -12.00
CA GLU A 240 7.96 45.48 -11.53
C GLU A 240 7.37 44.46 -12.53
N ASP A 241 7.61 44.67 -13.83
CA ASP A 241 7.23 43.73 -14.91
C ASP A 241 7.91 42.34 -14.78
N ALA A 242 9.04 42.24 -14.08
CA ALA A 242 9.74 40.98 -13.79
C ALA A 242 9.17 40.23 -12.56
N ALA A 243 8.28 40.86 -11.79
CA ALA A 243 7.51 40.24 -10.71
C ALA A 243 6.27 39.48 -11.23
N ALA A 244 6.13 39.31 -12.56
CA ALA A 244 5.02 38.59 -13.20
C ALA A 244 4.80 37.16 -12.66
N ALA A 245 5.82 36.52 -12.08
CA ALA A 245 5.70 35.23 -11.40
C ALA A 245 4.77 35.25 -10.16
N VAL A 246 4.51 36.42 -9.56
CA VAL A 246 3.59 36.58 -8.41
C VAL A 246 2.11 36.58 -8.85
N ILE A 247 1.82 36.76 -10.14
CA ILE A 247 0.44 36.74 -10.67
C ILE A 247 -0.26 35.41 -10.36
N ASP A 248 0.51 34.32 -10.35
CA ASP A 248 0.03 32.98 -10.01
C ASP A 248 0.16 32.68 -8.50
N GLY A 249 0.27 33.69 -7.64
CA GLY A 249 0.28 33.54 -6.19
C GLY A 249 1.68 33.48 -5.55
N TYR A 250 1.69 33.69 -4.24
CA TYR A 250 2.93 33.80 -3.44
C TYR A 250 3.55 32.43 -3.12
N ALA A 251 4.74 32.17 -3.64
CA ALA A 251 5.61 31.12 -3.13
C ALA A 251 6.22 31.54 -1.77
N GLY A 252 6.58 30.58 -0.95
CA GLY A 252 7.08 30.86 0.40
C GLY A 252 7.44 29.60 1.16
N TRP A 253 7.89 29.78 2.39
CA TRP A 253 8.26 28.70 3.29
C TRP A 253 7.91 29.05 4.72
N GLN A 254 7.74 28.01 5.52
CA GLN A 254 7.58 28.13 6.96
C GLN A 254 8.27 26.95 7.64
N ASP A 255 9.05 27.25 8.67
CA ASP A 255 9.63 26.23 9.53
C ASP A 255 8.61 25.91 10.64
N LEU A 256 8.35 24.62 10.85
CA LEU A 256 7.52 24.15 11.96
C LEU A 256 8.27 24.38 13.27
N SER A 257 7.52 24.65 14.35
CA SER A 257 8.08 24.81 15.70
C SER A 257 8.49 23.48 16.35
N SER A 258 8.92 22.50 15.55
CA SER A 258 9.32 21.17 15.97
C SER A 258 10.85 21.05 16.02
N ASN A 259 11.35 20.01 16.68
CA ASN A 259 12.75 19.57 16.58
C ASN A 259 12.91 18.29 15.75
N TYR A 260 11.81 17.77 15.18
CA TYR A 260 11.78 16.51 14.44
C TYR A 260 11.63 16.75 12.94
N GLU A 261 12.22 15.88 12.13
CA GLU A 261 12.13 15.96 10.67
C GLU A 261 10.68 15.70 10.19
N VAL A 262 10.24 16.45 9.18
CA VAL A 262 8.96 16.23 8.50
C VAL A 262 9.07 14.98 7.61
N MET A 263 8.23 13.98 7.89
CA MET A 263 8.28 12.67 7.24
C MET A 263 7.27 12.55 6.10
N ASP A 264 6.00 12.84 6.36
CA ASP A 264 4.92 12.69 5.38
C ASP A 264 3.78 13.69 5.63
N ALA A 265 2.89 13.89 4.66
CA ALA A 265 1.68 14.66 4.82
C ALA A 265 0.50 14.07 4.04
N VAL A 266 -0.71 14.26 4.57
CA VAL A 266 -1.96 13.85 3.93
C VAL A 266 -3.03 14.92 4.08
N ALA A 267 -3.76 15.20 3.01
CA ALA A 267 -4.87 16.15 3.04
C ALA A 267 -6.16 15.44 3.45
N ASN A 268 -6.96 16.12 4.28
CA ASN A 268 -8.30 15.69 4.66
C ASN A 268 -9.19 16.89 4.98
N GLY A 269 -10.39 16.93 4.40
CA GLY A 269 -11.39 17.96 4.71
C GLY A 269 -10.91 19.40 4.53
N GLY A 270 -10.04 19.67 3.56
CA GLY A 270 -9.49 21.02 3.30
C GLY A 270 -8.37 21.46 4.25
N THR A 271 -7.86 20.56 5.10
CA THR A 271 -6.67 20.78 5.93
C THR A 271 -5.60 19.76 5.56
N LEU A 272 -4.35 20.20 5.49
CA LEU A 272 -3.20 19.30 5.33
C LEU A 272 -2.69 18.90 6.72
N TYR A 273 -2.50 17.61 6.94
CA TYR A 273 -1.89 17.07 8.15
C TYR A 273 -0.45 16.72 7.81
N VAL A 274 0.49 17.42 8.43
CA VAL A 274 1.93 17.25 8.26
C VAL A 274 2.45 16.47 9.46
N TYR A 275 3.02 15.30 9.21
CA TYR A 275 3.59 14.43 10.22
C TYR A 275 5.10 14.59 10.25
N THR A 276 5.61 14.84 11.43
CA THR A 276 7.02 14.66 11.75
C THR A 276 7.26 13.26 12.30
N GLU A 277 8.49 12.95 12.71
CA GLU A 277 8.81 11.68 13.38
C GLU A 277 7.95 11.39 14.62
N ARG A 278 7.49 12.43 15.34
CA ARG A 278 6.78 12.28 16.63
C ARG A 278 5.58 13.19 16.84
N GLU A 279 5.44 14.24 16.05
CA GLU A 279 4.40 15.27 16.20
C GLU A 279 3.59 15.44 14.90
N THR A 280 2.33 15.82 15.04
CA THR A 280 1.42 16.13 13.94
C THR A 280 1.06 17.61 13.95
N TYR A 281 1.28 18.28 12.83
CA TYR A 281 0.86 19.66 12.59
C TYR A 281 -0.30 19.69 11.61
N THR A 282 -1.24 20.60 11.81
CA THR A 282 -2.20 20.98 10.77
C THR A 282 -1.71 22.20 10.02
N MET A 283 -1.97 22.22 8.72
CA MET A 283 -1.76 23.36 7.86
C MET A 283 -3.06 23.65 7.12
N SER A 284 -3.65 24.81 7.40
CA SER A 284 -4.95 25.23 6.84
C SER A 284 -4.81 26.54 6.07
N PRO A 285 -5.56 26.74 4.98
CA PRO A 285 -5.57 28.01 4.26
C PRO A 285 -5.98 29.17 5.18
N SER A 286 -5.22 30.26 5.15
CA SER A 286 -5.42 31.42 6.01
C SER A 286 -6.41 32.45 5.45
N GLY A 287 -6.62 32.43 4.13
CA GLY A 287 -7.32 33.48 3.38
C GLY A 287 -6.50 34.76 3.14
N ASN A 288 -5.23 34.79 3.54
CA ASN A 288 -4.29 35.89 3.26
C ASN A 288 -3.31 35.47 2.16
N ASP A 289 -3.28 36.23 1.07
CA ASP A 289 -2.43 35.92 -0.09
C ASP A 289 -0.93 35.86 0.23
N GLN A 290 -0.44 36.72 1.14
CA GLN A 290 0.99 36.79 1.50
C GLN A 290 1.43 35.72 2.49
N SER A 291 0.50 35.17 3.26
CA SER A 291 0.76 34.10 4.22
C SER A 291 -0.34 33.06 4.05
N PRO A 292 -0.29 32.25 2.97
CA PRO A 292 -1.42 31.43 2.53
C PRO A 292 -1.82 30.35 3.54
N PHE A 293 -0.90 29.99 4.45
CA PHE A 293 -1.10 28.89 5.38
C PHE A 293 -0.90 29.30 6.83
N ILE A 294 -1.75 28.75 7.70
CA ILE A 294 -1.57 28.77 9.15
C ILE A 294 -1.21 27.38 9.59
N THR A 295 -0.09 27.25 10.31
CA THR A 295 0.33 26.00 10.93
C THR A 295 -0.06 25.98 12.40
N LYS A 296 -0.49 24.81 12.89
CA LYS A 296 -0.81 24.59 14.30
C LYS A 296 -0.38 23.20 14.72
N LEU A 297 0.28 23.08 15.87
CA LEU A 297 0.53 21.79 16.49
C LEU A 297 -0.81 21.17 16.93
N LEU A 298 -1.08 19.96 16.43
CA LEU A 298 -2.31 19.24 16.72
C LEU A 298 -2.08 18.17 17.80
N TYR A 299 -1.10 17.30 17.56
CA TYR A 299 -0.72 16.22 18.47
C TYR A 299 0.79 16.27 18.70
N SER A 300 1.21 16.26 19.96
CA SER A 300 2.63 16.23 20.34
C SER A 300 3.19 14.81 20.45
N ASP A 301 2.34 13.80 20.32
CA ASP A 301 2.63 12.39 20.60
C ASP A 301 2.29 11.45 19.42
N LEU A 302 1.93 12.02 18.27
CA LEU A 302 1.58 11.26 17.06
C LEU A 302 2.48 11.71 15.89
N GLY A 303 3.30 10.79 15.39
CA GLY A 303 4.16 10.97 14.21
C GLY A 303 3.91 9.93 13.12
N CYS A 304 4.74 9.97 12.08
CA CYS A 304 4.73 9.01 10.97
C CYS A 304 6.11 8.36 10.84
N LEU A 305 6.14 7.04 10.62
CA LEU A 305 7.39 6.29 10.53
C LEU A 305 8.23 6.70 9.32
N ASP A 306 7.61 6.75 8.14
CA ASP A 306 8.31 6.99 6.88
C ASP A 306 7.37 7.55 5.79
N ILE A 307 7.92 7.82 4.61
CA ILE A 307 7.17 8.22 3.42
C ILE A 307 6.17 7.15 3.00
N GLY A 308 4.98 7.57 2.59
CA GLY A 308 3.91 6.65 2.16
C GLY A 308 3.28 5.88 3.32
N CYS A 309 3.51 6.28 4.57
CA CYS A 309 2.91 5.65 5.75
C CYS A 309 1.68 6.39 6.31
N CYS A 310 1.10 7.31 5.53
CA CYS A 310 -0.18 7.93 5.85
C CYS A 310 -1.15 7.90 4.66
N VAL A 311 -2.43 7.65 4.93
CA VAL A 311 -3.49 7.60 3.92
C VAL A 311 -4.80 8.16 4.48
N ASN A 312 -5.56 8.84 3.62
CA ASN A 312 -6.92 9.26 3.93
C ASN A 312 -7.93 8.23 3.44
N ALA A 313 -8.87 7.84 4.30
CA ALA A 313 -9.98 6.98 3.94
C ALA A 313 -11.22 7.35 4.76
N HIS A 314 -12.38 7.46 4.08
CA HIS A 314 -13.68 7.70 4.72
C HIS A 314 -13.67 8.90 5.70
N GLY A 315 -12.95 9.98 5.37
CA GLY A 315 -12.87 11.20 6.19
C GLY A 315 -11.98 11.09 7.43
N TYR A 316 -11.29 9.97 7.64
CA TYR A 316 -10.28 9.79 8.69
C TYR A 316 -8.89 9.66 8.06
N ASN A 317 -7.88 10.10 8.80
CA ASN A 317 -6.50 9.86 8.46
C ASN A 317 -5.99 8.64 9.22
N TYR A 318 -5.32 7.75 8.49
CA TYR A 318 -4.68 6.56 9.03
C TYR A 318 -3.18 6.71 8.86
N VAL A 319 -2.46 6.53 9.94
CA VAL A 319 -1.03 6.80 10.02
C VAL A 319 -0.35 5.63 10.71
N PHE A 320 0.75 5.16 10.13
CA PHE A 320 1.61 4.18 10.78
C PHE A 320 2.75 4.87 11.52
N THR A 321 2.76 4.67 12.84
CA THR A 321 3.66 5.36 13.78
C THR A 321 4.98 4.61 14.03
N GLY A 322 5.09 3.38 13.52
CA GLY A 322 6.22 2.48 13.77
C GLY A 322 5.80 1.20 14.47
N SER A 323 5.08 1.30 15.58
CA SER A 323 4.52 0.12 16.26
C SER A 323 3.03 -0.03 16.02
N ASP A 324 2.33 1.07 15.75
CA ASP A 324 0.88 1.11 15.74
C ASP A 324 0.33 1.82 14.49
N VAL A 325 -0.88 1.40 14.10
CA VAL A 325 -1.70 2.09 13.10
C VAL A 325 -2.76 2.87 13.84
N VAL A 326 -2.70 4.20 13.70
CA VAL A 326 -3.59 5.13 14.37
C VAL A 326 -4.56 5.73 13.37
N LYS A 327 -5.84 5.85 13.76
CA LYS A 327 -6.83 6.66 13.04
C LYS A 327 -7.09 7.96 13.79
N HIS A 328 -7.24 9.07 13.09
CA HIS A 328 -7.60 10.35 13.72
C HIS A 328 -8.46 11.24 12.82
N ASP A 329 -9.20 12.15 13.48
CA ASP A 329 -10.19 13.06 12.88
C ASP A 329 -9.97 14.53 13.24
N SER A 330 -8.72 14.92 13.51
CA SER A 330 -8.33 16.28 13.97
C SER A 330 -8.83 16.71 15.35
N VAL A 331 -9.60 15.86 16.04
CA VAL A 331 -10.04 16.13 17.42
C VAL A 331 -9.50 15.06 18.36
N SER A 332 -9.60 13.81 17.94
CA SER A 332 -9.10 12.66 18.69
C SER A 332 -8.36 11.69 17.77
N TRP A 333 -7.49 10.89 18.38
CA TRP A 333 -6.87 9.76 17.73
C TRP A 333 -7.17 8.48 18.51
N LYS A 334 -7.23 7.36 17.80
CA LYS A 334 -7.42 6.04 18.38
C LYS A 334 -6.56 5.02 17.65
N SER A 335 -5.91 4.14 18.40
CA SER A 335 -5.28 2.95 17.82
C SER A 335 -6.31 2.02 17.17
N VAL A 336 -5.99 1.49 16.00
CA VAL A 336 -6.75 0.40 15.37
C VAL A 336 -6.06 -0.96 15.47
N ALA A 337 -4.75 -0.99 15.77
CA ALA A 337 -3.96 -2.22 15.87
C ALA A 337 -3.74 -2.70 17.32
N ASP A 338 -3.93 -1.85 18.33
CA ASP A 338 -3.86 -2.20 19.75
C ASP A 338 -4.80 -3.37 20.11
N GLU A 339 -4.33 -4.26 21.00
CA GLU A 339 -4.98 -5.52 21.41
C GLU A 339 -5.29 -6.47 20.23
N ARG A 340 -4.67 -6.24 19.07
CA ARG A 340 -4.90 -7.02 17.85
C ARG A 340 -3.62 -7.38 17.16
N VAL A 341 -2.99 -6.46 16.44
CA VAL A 341 -1.84 -6.76 15.56
C VAL A 341 -0.63 -5.85 15.83
N ARG A 342 -0.68 -5.01 16.87
CA ARG A 342 0.37 -4.06 17.21
C ARG A 342 1.71 -4.73 17.46
N ASP A 343 1.77 -5.73 18.33
CA ASP A 343 3.04 -6.38 18.69
C ASP A 343 3.71 -7.00 17.47
N TRP A 344 2.90 -7.65 16.63
CA TRP A 344 3.37 -8.19 15.36
C TRP A 344 3.89 -7.09 14.42
N LEU A 345 3.18 -5.96 14.26
CA LEU A 345 3.67 -4.84 13.46
C LEU A 345 4.96 -4.22 14.02
N SER A 346 5.08 -4.17 15.35
CA SER A 346 6.26 -3.64 16.03
C SER A 346 7.49 -4.51 15.80
N ASP A 347 7.35 -5.84 15.81
CA ASP A 347 8.44 -6.77 15.53
C ASP A 347 9.00 -6.58 14.12
N TYR A 348 8.13 -6.34 13.13
CA TYR A 348 8.56 -6.00 11.77
C TYR A 348 9.26 -4.64 11.69
N VAL A 349 9.07 -3.72 12.64
CA VAL A 349 9.71 -2.40 12.58
C VAL A 349 11.05 -2.33 13.29
N GLU A 350 11.45 -3.34 14.08
CA GLU A 350 12.72 -3.33 14.80
C GLU A 350 13.94 -3.13 13.85
N ASN A 351 13.88 -3.68 12.64
CA ASN A 351 14.92 -3.54 11.61
C ASN A 351 14.51 -2.64 10.43
N HIS A 352 13.57 -1.73 10.65
CA HIS A 352 13.03 -0.88 9.59
C HIS A 352 14.10 -0.04 8.87
N LYS A 353 13.95 0.03 7.54
CA LYS A 353 14.64 0.96 6.66
C LYS A 353 13.61 1.72 5.83
N ALA A 354 14.00 2.91 5.36
CA ALA A 354 13.15 3.74 4.53
C ALA A 354 12.65 2.96 3.29
N GLY A 355 11.38 3.10 2.94
CA GLY A 355 10.70 2.42 1.82
C GLY A 355 10.08 1.06 2.17
N MET A 356 10.44 0.43 3.29
CA MET A 356 10.00 -0.93 3.62
C MET A 356 8.51 -1.05 3.96
N VAL A 357 7.88 0.02 4.45
CA VAL A 357 6.45 0.04 4.80
C VAL A 357 5.72 1.04 3.93
N ARG A 358 4.53 0.67 3.43
CA ARG A 358 3.64 1.58 2.70
C ARG A 358 2.19 1.33 3.09
N LEU A 359 1.40 2.40 3.17
CA LEU A 359 -0.03 2.34 3.38
C LEU A 359 -0.75 2.70 2.09
N THR A 360 -1.77 1.92 1.74
CA THR A 360 -2.68 2.25 0.65
C THR A 360 -4.14 2.03 1.05
N ASN A 361 -5.04 2.78 0.44
CA ASN A 361 -6.47 2.60 0.58
C ASN A 361 -6.99 1.82 -0.63
N PHE A 362 -7.80 0.80 -0.38
CA PHE A 362 -8.61 0.12 -1.37
C PHE A 362 -10.09 0.51 -1.15
N PRO A 363 -10.59 1.52 -1.88
CA PRO A 363 -11.92 2.08 -1.65
C PRO A 363 -13.06 1.07 -1.85
N GLU A 364 -12.99 0.23 -2.90
CA GLU A 364 -14.10 -0.69 -3.26
C GLU A 364 -14.41 -1.72 -2.18
N LEU A 365 -13.40 -2.10 -1.39
CA LEU A 365 -13.53 -3.08 -0.32
C LEU A 365 -13.57 -2.44 1.07
N SER A 366 -13.42 -1.12 1.13
CA SER A 366 -13.28 -0.37 2.37
C SER A 366 -12.15 -0.90 3.25
N GLU A 367 -10.98 -1.13 2.64
CA GLU A 367 -9.81 -1.69 3.30
C GLU A 367 -8.61 -0.73 3.23
N ILE A 368 -7.81 -0.73 4.29
CA ILE A 368 -6.49 -0.12 4.31
C ILE A 368 -5.48 -1.24 4.37
N TRP A 369 -4.51 -1.20 3.46
CA TRP A 369 -3.46 -2.20 3.37
C TRP A 369 -2.16 -1.58 3.87
N VAL A 370 -1.62 -2.16 4.92
CA VAL A 370 -0.28 -1.90 5.44
C VAL A 370 0.63 -2.94 4.79
N LEU A 371 1.31 -2.54 3.73
CA LEU A 371 2.26 -3.39 3.01
C LEU A 371 3.60 -3.36 3.73
N ILE A 372 4.11 -4.55 4.05
CA ILE A 372 5.36 -4.74 4.78
C ILE A 372 6.26 -5.75 4.07
N TYR A 373 7.55 -5.67 4.38
CA TYR A 373 8.54 -6.66 3.96
C TYR A 373 8.30 -8.00 4.70
N GLY A 374 8.83 -9.10 4.16
CA GLY A 374 8.74 -10.44 4.76
C GLY A 374 10.05 -10.88 5.40
N GLU A 375 9.96 -11.93 6.23
CA GLU A 375 11.08 -12.44 7.04
C GLU A 375 12.19 -13.11 6.19
N ASP A 376 11.84 -13.62 5.01
CA ASP A 376 12.75 -14.41 4.15
C ASP A 376 13.61 -13.57 3.19
N GLN A 377 13.72 -12.25 3.43
CA GLN A 377 14.37 -11.30 2.51
C GLN A 377 15.82 -10.99 2.92
N GLN A 378 16.69 -10.81 1.92
CA GLN A 378 18.10 -10.46 2.14
C GLN A 378 18.27 -8.98 2.43
N ASP A 379 19.38 -8.60 3.08
CA ASP A 379 19.74 -7.19 3.29
C ASP A 379 19.78 -6.43 1.95
N GLY A 380 19.06 -5.32 1.87
CA GLY A 380 18.94 -4.50 0.66
C GLY A 380 17.72 -4.81 -0.21
N ASP A 381 16.88 -5.75 0.20
CA ASP A 381 15.56 -6.00 -0.39
C ASP A 381 14.46 -5.21 0.34
N TYR A 382 13.78 -4.33 -0.39
CA TYR A 382 12.75 -3.43 0.15
C TYR A 382 11.34 -3.78 -0.35
N SER A 383 11.20 -4.90 -1.04
CA SER A 383 9.93 -5.33 -1.61
C SER A 383 9.00 -5.93 -0.56
N LYS A 384 7.69 -5.75 -0.74
CA LYS A 384 6.65 -6.14 0.21
C LYS A 384 6.04 -7.47 -0.19
N THR A 385 6.09 -8.45 0.71
CA THR A 385 5.57 -9.81 0.48
C THR A 385 4.29 -10.08 1.26
N ILE A 386 3.97 -9.24 2.24
CA ILE A 386 2.80 -9.38 3.10
C ILE A 386 2.06 -8.04 3.18
N ALA A 387 0.73 -8.09 3.20
CA ALA A 387 -0.11 -6.96 3.56
C ALA A 387 -0.98 -7.30 4.77
N MET A 388 -0.92 -6.46 5.78
CA MET A 388 -1.95 -6.42 6.82
C MET A 388 -3.09 -5.55 6.33
N THR A 389 -4.28 -6.09 6.39
CA THR A 389 -5.47 -5.49 5.80
C THR A 389 -6.48 -5.19 6.90
N TYR A 390 -6.86 -3.93 7.00
CA TYR A 390 -7.81 -3.44 7.97
C TYR A 390 -9.07 -2.98 7.27
N ASN A 391 -10.19 -3.66 7.52
CA ASN A 391 -11.48 -3.21 7.00
C ASN A 391 -12.06 -2.14 7.94
N TYR A 392 -12.12 -0.88 7.49
CA TYR A 392 -12.52 0.23 8.35
C TYR A 392 -14.02 0.30 8.65
N VAL A 393 -14.85 -0.42 7.89
CA VAL A 393 -16.30 -0.54 8.15
C VAL A 393 -16.58 -1.66 9.16
N LYS A 394 -15.91 -2.81 9.00
CA LYS A 394 -16.13 -4.01 9.83
C LYS A 394 -15.24 -4.05 11.07
N ASN A 395 -14.21 -3.22 11.12
CA ASN A 395 -13.25 -3.13 12.22
C ASN A 395 -12.54 -4.46 12.52
N THR A 396 -12.17 -5.18 11.45
CA THR A 396 -11.50 -6.49 11.50
C THR A 396 -10.17 -6.43 10.76
N TRP A 397 -9.18 -7.12 11.31
CA TRP A 397 -7.87 -7.33 10.68
C TRP A 397 -7.80 -8.68 9.98
N SER A 398 -7.06 -8.70 8.88
CA SER A 398 -6.73 -9.87 8.09
C SER A 398 -5.31 -9.74 7.53
N ARG A 399 -4.71 -10.85 7.13
CA ARG A 399 -3.39 -10.88 6.49
C ARG A 399 -3.51 -11.42 5.06
N LYS A 400 -2.74 -10.83 4.14
CA LYS A 400 -2.74 -11.19 2.72
C LYS A 400 -1.31 -11.38 2.21
N THR A 401 -1.11 -12.38 1.35
CA THR A 401 0.14 -12.59 0.59
C THR A 401 0.22 -11.66 -0.62
N LEU A 402 1.42 -11.14 -0.88
CA LEU A 402 1.72 -10.28 -2.03
C LEU A 402 2.86 -10.88 -2.88
N PRO A 403 2.82 -10.69 -4.20
CA PRO A 403 3.89 -11.14 -5.09
C PRO A 403 5.05 -10.11 -5.10
N TYR A 404 5.74 -9.94 -3.97
CA TYR A 404 7.00 -9.20 -3.87
C TYR A 404 6.93 -7.79 -4.51
N ILE A 405 6.03 -6.97 -3.96
CA ILE A 405 5.56 -5.70 -4.52
C ILE A 405 6.34 -4.51 -3.98
N ASN A 406 6.73 -3.56 -4.84
CA ASN A 406 7.42 -2.34 -4.40
C ASN A 406 6.44 -1.20 -4.08
N ASP A 407 5.48 -0.96 -4.97
CA ASP A 407 4.47 0.08 -4.84
C ASP A 407 3.15 -0.35 -5.47
N VAL A 408 2.07 0.34 -5.09
CA VAL A 408 0.70 0.01 -5.50
C VAL A 408 -0.06 1.26 -5.92
N THR A 409 -0.97 1.08 -6.87
CA THR A 409 -1.94 2.09 -7.26
C THR A 409 -3.28 1.45 -7.57
N PHE A 410 -4.34 2.20 -7.35
CA PHE A 410 -5.65 1.84 -7.85
C PHE A 410 -5.76 2.34 -9.29
N CYS A 411 -6.08 1.46 -10.24
CA CYS A 411 -6.25 1.83 -11.64
C CYS A 411 -7.51 1.19 -12.23
N PRO A 412 -8.08 1.75 -13.30
CA PRO A 412 -9.09 1.04 -14.09
C PRO A 412 -8.57 -0.33 -14.55
N LEU A 413 -9.49 -1.29 -14.73
CA LEU A 413 -9.15 -2.57 -15.34
C LEU A 413 -8.57 -2.34 -16.75
N ALA A 414 -7.56 -3.15 -17.11
CA ALA A 414 -7.05 -3.15 -18.47
C ALA A 414 -8.17 -3.47 -19.47
N PRO A 415 -8.19 -2.85 -20.67
CA PRO A 415 -9.16 -3.18 -21.69
C PRO A 415 -8.97 -4.65 -22.08
N GLU A 416 -10.04 -5.41 -21.99
CA GLU A 416 -10.06 -6.77 -22.54
C GLU A 416 -9.93 -6.63 -24.06
N THR A 417 -8.78 -6.98 -24.61
CA THR A 417 -8.66 -7.28 -26.03
C THR A 417 -9.52 -8.51 -26.24
N TYR A 418 -10.81 -8.34 -26.54
CA TYR A 418 -11.81 -9.36 -26.92
C TYR A 418 -11.62 -10.75 -26.31
N PRO A 419 -12.57 -11.33 -25.55
CA PRO A 419 -12.42 -12.72 -25.12
C PRO A 419 -12.05 -13.57 -26.34
N PRO A 420 -11.01 -14.43 -26.25
CA PRO A 420 -10.58 -15.24 -27.37
C PRO A 420 -11.83 -15.89 -27.95
N SER A 421 -12.04 -15.77 -29.26
CA SER A 421 -13.20 -16.39 -29.89
C SER A 421 -13.18 -17.87 -29.49
N TRP A 422 -14.36 -18.44 -29.24
CA TRP A 422 -14.48 -19.83 -28.77
C TRP A 422 -13.70 -20.84 -29.61
N ASP A 423 -13.38 -20.51 -30.86
CA ASP A 423 -12.57 -21.29 -31.80
C ASP A 423 -11.04 -21.24 -31.57
N SER A 424 -10.50 -20.29 -30.79
CA SER A 424 -9.05 -20.16 -30.56
C SER A 424 -8.58 -20.68 -29.20
N VAL A 425 -9.49 -21.14 -28.34
CA VAL A 425 -9.15 -21.64 -26.99
C VAL A 425 -9.03 -23.16 -27.01
N ASN A 426 -7.79 -23.65 -27.02
CA ASN A 426 -7.48 -25.08 -26.92
C ASN A 426 -7.29 -25.50 -25.44
N ILE A 427 -8.27 -25.18 -24.60
CA ILE A 427 -8.30 -25.53 -23.18
C ILE A 427 -9.62 -26.27 -22.92
N ALA A 428 -9.57 -27.42 -22.26
CA ALA A 428 -10.77 -28.18 -21.92
C ALA A 428 -11.67 -27.37 -20.97
N TRP A 429 -12.99 -27.51 -21.13
CA TRP A 429 -13.99 -26.81 -20.31
C TRP A 429 -13.78 -26.95 -18.79
N ASP A 430 -13.23 -28.10 -18.36
CA ASP A 430 -13.00 -28.42 -16.95
C ASP A 430 -11.75 -27.73 -16.35
N ASP A 431 -10.90 -27.12 -17.18
CA ASP A 431 -9.69 -26.37 -16.76
C ASP A 431 -9.90 -24.84 -16.71
N TYR A 432 -11.14 -24.37 -16.94
CA TYR A 432 -11.45 -22.94 -16.97
C TYR A 432 -11.60 -22.37 -15.54
N ASN A 433 -10.53 -21.74 -15.03
CA ASN A 433 -10.47 -21.13 -13.69
C ASN A 433 -11.16 -19.75 -13.57
N VAL A 434 -12.15 -19.43 -14.41
CA VAL A 434 -12.88 -18.14 -14.36
C VAL A 434 -14.27 -18.34 -13.74
N VAL A 435 -14.67 -17.41 -12.88
CA VAL A 435 -15.99 -17.39 -12.25
C VAL A 435 -17.03 -16.96 -13.28
N TRP A 436 -17.97 -17.85 -13.61
CA TRP A 436 -19.04 -17.64 -14.59
C TRP A 436 -20.24 -16.82 -14.07
N ASP A 437 -20.07 -16.11 -12.95
CA ASP A 437 -21.13 -15.33 -12.33
C ASP A 437 -20.65 -13.89 -12.12
N THR A 438 -20.97 -13.01 -13.07
CA THR A 438 -20.75 -11.55 -12.96
C THR A 438 -22.03 -10.78 -13.25
N ASP A 439 -23.16 -11.25 -12.72
CA ASP A 439 -24.34 -10.40 -12.57
C ASP A 439 -24.19 -9.50 -11.33
N ASP A 440 -23.30 -8.53 -11.46
CA ASP A 440 -23.36 -7.19 -10.89
C ASP A 440 -22.15 -6.43 -11.44
N ALA A 441 -22.27 -5.90 -12.66
CA ALA A 441 -21.33 -4.94 -13.20
C ALA A 441 -21.35 -3.69 -12.32
N LYS A 442 -20.55 -3.69 -11.24
CA LYS A 442 -20.36 -2.53 -10.38
C LYS A 442 -19.86 -1.38 -11.25
N THR A 443 -20.57 -0.27 -11.25
CA THR A 443 -20.40 0.85 -12.19
C THR A 443 -19.08 1.63 -12.00
N ALA A 444 -18.25 1.24 -11.03
CA ALA A 444 -16.88 1.68 -10.86
C ALA A 444 -16.01 0.43 -10.69
N GLN A 445 -15.32 0.02 -11.76
CA GLN A 445 -14.38 -1.12 -11.74
C GLN A 445 -12.96 -0.57 -11.80
N GLY A 446 -12.26 -0.56 -10.67
CA GLY A 446 -10.82 -0.45 -10.65
C GLY A 446 -10.21 -1.66 -9.95
N ALA A 447 -8.99 -2.00 -10.34
CA ALA A 447 -8.20 -3.00 -9.65
C ALA A 447 -7.05 -2.34 -8.91
N LEU A 448 -6.71 -2.90 -7.75
CA LEU A 448 -5.44 -2.59 -7.12
C LEU A 448 -4.35 -3.35 -7.87
N VAL A 449 -3.42 -2.61 -8.46
CA VAL A 449 -2.25 -3.14 -9.16
C VAL A 449 -0.99 -2.76 -8.40
N GLY A 450 0.02 -3.63 -8.49
CA GLY A 450 1.33 -3.38 -7.89
C GLY A 450 2.48 -3.71 -8.84
N CYS A 451 3.55 -2.92 -8.76
CA CYS A 451 4.80 -3.24 -9.45
C CYS A 451 5.60 -4.27 -8.64
N CYS A 452 6.12 -5.29 -9.32
CA CYS A 452 6.88 -6.37 -8.70
C CYS A 452 8.38 -6.18 -8.94
N ASN A 453 9.20 -6.53 -7.95
CA ASN A 453 10.65 -6.47 -8.12
C ASN A 453 11.20 -7.51 -9.11
N ALA A 454 10.56 -8.68 -9.18
CA ALA A 454 10.92 -9.73 -10.14
C ALA A 454 10.47 -9.40 -11.57
N GLY A 455 9.80 -8.26 -11.78
CA GLY A 455 9.43 -7.73 -13.08
C GLY A 455 7.93 -7.63 -13.30
N GLY A 456 7.52 -6.53 -13.92
CA GLY A 456 6.16 -6.28 -14.39
C GLY A 456 5.12 -5.97 -13.31
N VAL A 457 3.85 -6.04 -13.69
CA VAL A 457 2.71 -5.53 -12.90
C VAL A 457 1.74 -6.66 -12.58
N TYR A 458 1.27 -6.69 -11.35
CA TYR A 458 0.37 -7.73 -10.84
C TYR A 458 -0.94 -7.12 -10.38
N TYR A 459 -2.04 -7.78 -10.71
CA TYR A 459 -3.30 -7.56 -10.01
C TYR A 459 -3.20 -8.16 -8.61
N LEU A 460 -3.61 -7.43 -7.59
CA LEU A 460 -3.48 -7.86 -6.20
C LEU A 460 -4.76 -8.45 -5.62
N ASN A 461 -5.88 -8.32 -6.32
CA ASN A 461 -7.17 -8.85 -5.88
C ASN A 461 -7.96 -9.35 -7.09
N TYR A 462 -7.45 -10.38 -7.76
CA TYR A 462 -8.06 -10.95 -8.95
C TYR A 462 -7.85 -12.48 -9.01
N GLY A 463 -8.88 -13.20 -9.44
CA GLY A 463 -8.81 -14.65 -9.66
C GLY A 463 -8.72 -15.45 -8.36
N SER A 464 -8.34 -16.73 -8.49
CA SER A 464 -8.25 -17.70 -7.39
C SER A 464 -6.88 -18.34 -7.23
N THR A 465 -5.88 -17.84 -7.94
CA THR A 465 -4.48 -18.25 -7.85
C THR A 465 -3.66 -17.17 -7.17
N GLU A 466 -2.55 -17.53 -6.55
CA GLU A 466 -1.55 -16.57 -6.09
C GLU A 466 -0.22 -16.84 -6.79
N THR A 467 0.43 -15.78 -7.23
CA THR A 467 1.86 -15.77 -7.48
C THR A 467 2.58 -15.45 -6.18
N ARG A 468 3.61 -16.25 -5.85
CA ARG A 468 4.46 -16.06 -4.68
C ARG A 468 5.93 -16.12 -5.09
N SER A 469 6.75 -15.33 -4.41
CA SER A 469 8.20 -15.46 -4.44
C SER A 469 8.64 -16.71 -3.67
N VAL A 470 9.31 -17.64 -4.35
CA VAL A 470 9.98 -18.78 -3.73
C VAL A 470 11.48 -18.59 -3.90
N VAL A 471 12.20 -18.53 -2.79
CA VAL A 471 13.65 -18.43 -2.79
C VAL A 471 14.25 -19.82 -2.89
N THR A 472 14.89 -20.14 -4.02
CA THR A 472 15.58 -21.42 -4.22
C THR A 472 17.04 -21.15 -4.53
N GLY A 473 17.95 -21.56 -3.64
CA GLY A 473 19.38 -21.38 -3.83
C GLY A 473 19.85 -19.92 -3.84
N GLY A 474 19.14 -19.02 -3.16
CA GLY A 474 19.46 -17.58 -3.11
C GLY A 474 18.93 -16.76 -4.30
N VAL A 475 18.16 -17.38 -5.20
CA VAL A 475 17.48 -16.70 -6.32
C VAL A 475 15.98 -16.68 -6.06
N VAL A 476 15.36 -15.50 -6.21
CA VAL A 476 13.91 -15.32 -6.11
C VAL A 476 13.26 -15.79 -7.42
N ASN A 477 12.42 -16.82 -7.35
CA ASN A 477 11.62 -17.28 -8.48
C ASN A 477 10.14 -17.04 -8.20
N MET A 478 9.40 -16.53 -9.18
CA MET A 478 7.95 -16.37 -9.08
C MET A 478 7.26 -17.65 -9.51
N THR A 479 6.46 -18.25 -8.63
CA THR A 479 5.67 -19.44 -8.92
C THR A 479 4.19 -19.15 -8.67
N THR A 480 3.34 -19.64 -9.55
CA THR A 480 1.88 -19.54 -9.39
C THR A 480 1.33 -20.83 -8.81
N GLN A 481 0.50 -20.72 -7.79
CA GLN A 481 -0.20 -21.82 -7.14
C GLN A 481 -1.65 -21.42 -6.83
N ASP A 482 -2.47 -22.37 -6.39
CA ASP A 482 -3.81 -22.06 -5.88
C ASP A 482 -3.71 -21.19 -4.63
N LEU A 483 -4.61 -20.21 -4.51
CA LEU A 483 -4.62 -19.30 -3.36
C LEU A 483 -4.83 -20.09 -2.07
N GLN A 484 -3.82 -20.10 -1.20
CA GLN A 484 -3.93 -20.71 0.11
C GLN A 484 -4.64 -19.76 1.07
N CYS A 485 -5.80 -20.19 1.56
CA CYS A 485 -6.60 -19.43 2.52
C CYS A 485 -6.77 -20.25 3.80
N TYR A 486 -6.46 -19.66 4.96
CA TYR A 486 -6.74 -20.34 6.22
C TYR A 486 -7.12 -19.39 7.35
N VAL A 487 -7.80 -19.96 8.34
CA VAL A 487 -7.98 -19.38 9.66
C VAL A 487 -7.55 -20.37 10.72
N GLU A 488 -6.95 -19.86 11.79
CA GLU A 488 -6.41 -20.66 12.87
C GLU A 488 -6.76 -20.08 14.25
N ARG A 489 -7.16 -20.98 15.14
CA ARG A 489 -7.35 -20.71 16.56
C ARG A 489 -6.57 -21.74 17.37
N ARG A 490 -5.57 -21.28 18.13
CA ARG A 490 -4.88 -22.08 19.18
C ARG A 490 -5.48 -21.83 20.56
N GLY A 491 -5.09 -22.57 21.60
CA GLY A 491 -5.44 -22.23 22.99
C GLY A 491 -6.92 -22.38 23.33
N LEU A 492 -7.61 -23.35 22.72
CA LEU A 492 -8.96 -23.71 23.13
C LEU A 492 -8.89 -24.52 24.42
N ASP A 493 -9.38 -23.92 25.50
CA ASP A 493 -9.67 -24.60 26.75
C ASP A 493 -11.18 -24.86 26.84
N PHE A 494 -11.53 -26.11 27.10
CA PHE A 494 -12.92 -26.54 27.26
C PHE A 494 -13.36 -26.56 28.74
N ASN A 495 -12.50 -26.07 29.63
CA ASN A 495 -12.74 -25.79 31.04
C ASN A 495 -13.29 -27.01 31.80
N THR A 496 -12.73 -28.20 31.55
CA THR A 496 -13.09 -29.41 32.30
C THR A 496 -12.07 -29.83 33.36
N GLY A 497 -10.87 -29.22 33.35
CA GLY A 497 -9.81 -29.44 34.35
C GLY A 497 -9.10 -30.79 34.25
N TYR A 498 -9.25 -31.51 33.13
CA TYR A 498 -8.62 -32.81 32.86
C TYR A 498 -8.08 -32.84 31.44
N ARG A 499 -7.31 -33.87 31.10
CA ARG A 499 -6.95 -34.15 29.71
C ARG A 499 -8.20 -34.52 28.90
N GLU A 500 -8.28 -33.99 27.69
CA GLU A 500 -9.46 -34.11 26.84
C GLU A 500 -9.12 -34.62 25.45
N MET A 501 -10.03 -35.42 24.91
CA MET A 501 -9.95 -35.91 23.54
C MET A 501 -11.05 -35.31 22.69
N VAL A 502 -10.69 -34.59 21.63
CA VAL A 502 -11.60 -34.25 20.55
C VAL A 502 -11.90 -35.53 19.80
N SER A 503 -13.13 -36.03 19.97
CA SER A 503 -13.56 -37.30 19.36
C SER A 503 -14.25 -37.07 18.02
N GLU A 504 -14.95 -35.94 17.88
CA GLU A 504 -15.68 -35.62 16.66
C GLU A 504 -15.74 -34.10 16.46
N VAL A 505 -15.72 -33.70 15.20
CA VAL A 505 -15.88 -32.31 14.79
C VAL A 505 -17.03 -32.23 13.79
N TYR A 506 -17.87 -31.21 13.95
CA TYR A 506 -18.96 -30.91 13.03
C TYR A 506 -18.83 -29.49 12.50
N LEU A 507 -18.76 -29.35 11.18
CA LEU A 507 -18.73 -28.06 10.51
C LEU A 507 -20.16 -27.62 10.14
N ASN A 508 -20.52 -26.40 10.56
CA ASN A 508 -21.77 -25.74 10.19
C ASN A 508 -21.47 -24.68 9.13
N GLY A 509 -21.90 -24.93 7.90
CA GLY A 509 -21.80 -23.95 6.84
C GLY A 509 -22.19 -24.49 5.49
N LYS A 510 -21.98 -23.66 4.47
CA LYS A 510 -22.10 -24.01 3.06
C LYS A 510 -20.71 -23.86 2.44
N GLY A 511 -20.32 -24.83 1.63
CA GLY A 511 -19.11 -24.80 0.82
C GLY A 511 -19.16 -25.93 -0.18
N VAL A 512 -18.67 -25.66 -1.39
CA VAL A 512 -18.67 -26.62 -2.50
C VAL A 512 -17.33 -27.37 -2.56
N ASN A 513 -16.26 -26.70 -2.14
CA ASN A 513 -14.90 -27.20 -2.27
C ASN A 513 -14.43 -27.97 -1.03
N ASP A 514 -13.40 -28.78 -1.24
CA ASP A 514 -12.76 -29.55 -0.18
C ASP A 514 -12.10 -28.60 0.83
N ILE A 515 -12.40 -28.85 2.11
CA ILE A 515 -11.81 -28.11 3.22
C ILE A 515 -10.85 -29.06 3.93
N THR A 516 -9.64 -28.59 4.16
CA THR A 516 -8.68 -29.27 5.04
C THR A 516 -8.87 -28.73 6.44
N LEU A 517 -9.37 -29.58 7.34
CA LEU A 517 -9.45 -29.29 8.77
C LEU A 517 -8.24 -29.92 9.43
N SER A 518 -7.49 -29.12 10.19
CA SER A 518 -6.43 -29.61 11.07
C SER A 518 -6.82 -29.37 12.51
N ILE A 519 -6.71 -30.40 13.35
CA ILE A 519 -6.92 -30.31 14.80
C ILE A 519 -5.56 -30.40 15.50
N ALA A 520 -5.30 -29.39 16.32
CA ALA A 520 -4.12 -29.27 17.13
C ALA A 520 -4.39 -29.82 18.54
N TYR A 521 -3.39 -30.48 19.14
CA TYR A 521 -3.41 -30.89 20.54
C TYR A 521 -2.03 -30.70 21.17
N ALA A 522 -2.02 -30.32 22.44
CA ALA A 522 -0.82 -30.07 23.24
C ALA A 522 -1.02 -30.56 24.68
N ASP A 523 0.06 -31.02 25.31
CA ASP A 523 0.03 -31.50 26.71
C ASP A 523 0.04 -30.34 27.73
N ASN A 524 0.43 -29.14 27.31
CA ASN A 524 0.39 -27.91 28.10
C ASN A 524 0.08 -26.74 27.12
N PRO A 525 -0.76 -25.76 27.49
CA PRO A 525 -0.96 -24.51 26.74
C PRO A 525 0.30 -23.87 26.12
N ASP A 526 1.43 -23.89 26.83
CA ASP A 526 2.70 -23.26 26.41
C ASP A 526 3.58 -24.17 25.53
N SER A 527 3.17 -25.41 25.30
CA SER A 527 3.93 -26.37 24.49
C SER A 527 3.58 -26.28 23.00
N GLY A 528 4.48 -26.72 22.12
CA GLY A 528 4.20 -26.78 20.68
C GLY A 528 3.03 -27.71 20.37
N TYR A 529 2.10 -27.26 19.52
CA TYR A 529 0.94 -28.05 19.11
C TYR A 529 1.31 -29.09 18.05
N ALA A 530 0.88 -30.33 18.27
CA ALA A 530 0.88 -31.37 17.23
C ALA A 530 -0.41 -31.28 16.42
N TRP A 531 -0.31 -31.40 15.09
CA TRP A 531 -1.43 -31.24 14.16
C TRP A 531 -1.75 -32.55 13.45
N ASP A 532 -3.02 -32.95 13.48
CA ASP A 532 -3.56 -34.00 12.61
C ASP A 532 -4.52 -33.35 11.60
N SER A 533 -4.48 -33.77 10.34
CA SER A 533 -5.16 -33.11 9.22
C SER A 533 -6.01 -34.09 8.43
N GLN A 534 -7.24 -33.68 8.09
CA GLN A 534 -8.14 -34.45 7.25
C GLN A 534 -8.84 -33.51 6.26
N THR A 535 -8.87 -33.90 4.98
CA THR A 535 -9.58 -33.18 3.92
C THR A 535 -10.94 -33.82 3.69
N PHE A 536 -12.00 -33.00 3.60
CA PHE A 536 -13.33 -33.48 3.30
C PHE A 536 -14.21 -32.43 2.63
N SER A 537 -15.18 -32.91 1.85
CA SER A 537 -16.18 -32.09 1.18
C SER A 537 -17.39 -31.84 2.08
N LEU A 538 -17.76 -30.57 2.28
CA LEU A 538 -18.97 -30.16 3.00
C LEU A 538 -20.29 -30.63 2.34
N VAL A 539 -20.22 -31.05 1.06
CA VAL A 539 -21.35 -31.62 0.31
C VAL A 539 -21.64 -33.04 0.79
N ASN A 540 -20.59 -33.85 0.94
CA ASN A 540 -20.71 -35.29 1.22
C ASN A 540 -20.66 -35.60 2.71
N GLN A 541 -19.82 -34.90 3.47
CA GLN A 541 -19.55 -35.24 4.86
C GLN A 541 -19.29 -33.99 5.71
N ARG A 542 -20.14 -33.78 6.73
CA ARG A 542 -20.02 -32.64 7.66
C ARG A 542 -19.48 -33.00 9.04
N ARG A 543 -19.27 -34.30 9.27
CA ARG A 543 -18.78 -34.85 10.54
C ARG A 543 -17.55 -35.69 10.29
N THR A 544 -16.49 -35.42 11.02
CA THR A 544 -15.26 -36.21 11.02
C THR A 544 -14.94 -36.69 12.42
N THR A 545 -14.31 -37.86 12.49
CA THR A 545 -13.92 -38.49 13.77
C THR A 545 -12.42 -38.30 13.99
N TRP A 546 -12.06 -37.98 15.22
CA TRP A 546 -10.72 -37.59 15.62
C TRP A 546 -10.29 -38.36 16.87
N ARG A 547 -8.97 -38.39 17.09
CA ARG A 547 -8.35 -38.89 18.33
C ARG A 547 -7.23 -37.94 18.76
N ALA A 548 -7.55 -36.65 18.87
CA ALA A 548 -6.63 -35.62 19.29
C ALA A 548 -6.75 -35.41 20.80
N GLU A 549 -5.79 -35.93 21.57
CA GLU A 549 -5.80 -35.94 23.04
C GLU A 549 -4.74 -35.00 23.64
N GLY A 550 -5.17 -34.02 24.42
CA GLY A 550 -4.30 -33.01 25.03
C GLY A 550 -5.01 -32.24 26.15
N GLU A 551 -4.29 -31.36 26.82
CA GLU A 551 -4.83 -30.39 27.79
C GLU A 551 -5.29 -29.11 27.09
N SER A 552 -4.61 -28.72 26.00
CA SER A 552 -4.99 -27.59 25.15
C SER A 552 -5.19 -28.05 23.71
N HIS A 553 -6.17 -27.45 23.02
CA HIS A 553 -6.52 -27.78 21.63
C HIS A 553 -6.45 -26.56 20.72
N GLY A 554 -6.41 -26.82 19.42
CA GLY A 554 -6.55 -25.79 18.39
C GLY A 554 -7.22 -26.34 17.15
N TYR A 555 -7.65 -25.47 16.25
CA TYR A 555 -8.07 -25.87 14.92
C TYR A 555 -7.58 -24.89 13.86
N ARG A 556 -7.35 -25.43 12.66
CA ARG A 556 -7.09 -24.68 11.43
C ARG A 556 -8.07 -25.15 10.37
N LEU A 557 -8.71 -24.20 9.70
CA LEU A 557 -9.54 -24.46 8.52
C LEU A 557 -8.83 -23.87 7.31
N GLU A 558 -8.48 -24.72 6.35
CA GLU A 558 -7.77 -24.34 5.14
C GLU A 558 -8.57 -24.69 3.89
N VAL A 559 -8.53 -23.79 2.92
CA VAL A 559 -9.12 -23.95 1.59
C VAL A 559 -8.08 -23.51 0.57
N ALA A 560 -7.86 -24.36 -0.45
CA ALA A 560 -7.03 -24.03 -1.59
C ALA A 560 -7.91 -23.56 -2.75
N GLY A 561 -7.54 -22.44 -3.37
CA GLY A 561 -8.22 -21.87 -4.52
C GLY A 561 -9.50 -21.13 -4.13
N GLN A 562 -10.66 -21.63 -4.55
CA GLN A 562 -11.96 -21.00 -4.33
C GLN A 562 -12.70 -21.64 -3.15
N GLY A 563 -13.70 -20.95 -2.59
CA GLY A 563 -14.60 -21.52 -1.59
C GLY A 563 -14.98 -20.52 -0.51
N SER A 564 -15.63 -20.99 0.54
CA SER A 564 -15.89 -20.18 1.73
C SER A 564 -15.66 -21.04 2.96
N ILE A 565 -15.08 -20.44 4.00
CA ILE A 565 -14.82 -21.15 5.24
C ILE A 565 -16.13 -21.12 6.06
N PRO A 566 -16.60 -22.29 6.57
CA PRO A 566 -17.87 -22.41 7.25
C PRO A 566 -17.94 -21.53 8.52
N VAL A 567 -19.16 -21.13 8.85
CA VAL A 567 -19.48 -20.07 9.83
C VAL A 567 -19.37 -20.52 11.29
N GLY A 568 -19.48 -21.83 11.52
CA GLY A 568 -19.38 -22.37 12.87
C GLY A 568 -18.79 -23.78 12.90
N ILE A 569 -18.12 -24.07 14.01
CA ILE A 569 -17.52 -25.36 14.31
C ILE A 569 -18.05 -25.84 15.66
N ASN A 570 -18.44 -27.11 15.75
CA ASN A 570 -18.85 -27.76 16.98
C ASN A 570 -17.89 -28.92 17.28
N PHE A 571 -17.49 -29.04 18.54
CA PHE A 571 -16.65 -30.15 19.00
C PHE A 571 -17.45 -31.10 19.88
N THR A 572 -17.22 -32.40 19.71
CA THR A 572 -17.64 -33.44 20.66
C THR A 572 -16.41 -33.94 21.39
N ILE A 573 -16.40 -33.70 22.70
CA ILE A 573 -15.26 -33.96 23.55
C ILE A 573 -15.54 -35.18 24.45
N ARG A 574 -14.50 -35.98 24.70
CA ARG A 574 -14.51 -37.03 25.71
C ARG A 574 -13.42 -36.76 26.74
N LYS A 575 -13.77 -36.88 28.02
CA LYS A 575 -12.79 -36.87 29.11
C LYS A 575 -11.94 -38.13 28.99
N THR A 576 -10.64 -37.99 28.93
CA THR A 576 -9.72 -39.11 29.12
C THR A 576 -9.32 -39.08 30.58
N GLY A 577 -9.70 -40.12 31.33
CA GLY A 577 -9.66 -40.13 32.79
C GLY A 577 -8.26 -40.29 33.38
N ARG A 578 -7.28 -39.53 32.90
CA ARG A 578 -5.93 -39.48 33.46
C ARG A 578 -5.62 -38.14 34.07
#